data_AF-A0A832M2N7-F1
#
_entry.id   AF-A0A832M2N7-F1
#
_cell.length_a   1.000
_cell.length_b   1.000
_cell.length_c   1.000
_cell.angle_alpha   90.00
_cell.angle_beta   90.00
_cell.angle_gamma   90.00
#
_symmetry.space_group_name_H-M   'P 1'
#
loop_
_entity.id
_entity.type
_entity.pdbx_description
1 polymer ?
#
loop_
_entity_poly.entity_id
_entity_poly.type
_entity_poly.pdbx_seq_one_letter_code
_entity_poly.pdbx_strand_id
1 'polypeptide(L)'
;MHGLGAIVQTPQHKPKKLNSAALSHLLSQAVEFLVKFKLPDSWKRLIFLGILILIAHGVWKVFCGTGEDIAGKLFHSSEHAVANNNLKDDEKKLASAIQSINPKTVPLAAKHRLKEQTLKVKSRAVNQFKLTTYFYKQFFIAVSMSTMGAVVSVVTLFSISKTGWDNCKSKPLVDIFIVSAGVTVLFSSSIFVFQLEKNITENKTLYLAYAALEDRILTYLATQQFRLSQLANSEVGSSSSTKKEIKRFENRPLEVISLIDGELAAINNIAIGFDATKIPNYQDLQKLTNEVSSNDR
;
A
#
# COMPACT_ATOMS: atom_id res chain seq x y z
N MET A 1 20.03 28.81 -14.01
CA MET A 1 20.69 27.93 -13.02
C MET A 1 19.91 26.62 -12.96
N HIS A 2 20.47 25.57 -13.55
CA HIS A 2 19.86 24.26 -13.67
C HIS A 2 19.90 23.54 -12.31
N GLY A 3 18.76 23.46 -11.63
CA GLY A 3 18.58 22.57 -10.48
C GLY A 3 18.37 21.15 -10.99
N LEU A 4 19.42 20.33 -10.90
CA LEU A 4 19.34 18.88 -11.02
C LEU A 4 18.45 18.36 -9.89
N GLY A 5 17.14 18.29 -10.13
CA GLY A 5 16.25 17.40 -9.40
C GLY A 5 16.70 15.98 -9.72
N ALA A 6 17.57 15.43 -8.88
CA ALA A 6 17.84 14.00 -8.90
C ALA A 6 16.53 13.30 -8.54
N ILE A 7 15.75 12.96 -9.56
CA ILE A 7 14.72 11.93 -9.46
C ILE A 7 15.49 10.74 -8.91
N VAL A 8 15.28 10.45 -7.63
CA VAL A 8 15.71 9.19 -7.03
C VAL A 8 15.02 8.13 -7.86
N GLN A 9 15.75 7.58 -8.84
CA GLN A 9 15.34 6.41 -9.56
C GLN A 9 15.31 5.32 -8.50
N THR A 10 14.12 5.09 -7.94
CA THR A 10 13.87 3.91 -7.13
C THR A 10 14.36 2.73 -7.95
N PRO A 11 15.29 1.91 -7.44
CA PRO A 11 15.83 0.79 -8.20
C PRO A 11 14.65 0.00 -8.77
N GLN A 12 14.54 -0.02 -10.09
CA GLN A 12 13.62 -0.86 -10.83
C GLN A 12 14.01 -2.30 -10.48
N HIS A 13 13.45 -2.81 -9.39
CA HIS A 13 13.64 -4.18 -8.98
C HIS A 13 12.95 -5.00 -10.06
N LYS A 14 13.73 -5.46 -11.05
CA LYS A 14 13.25 -6.45 -12.01
C LYS A 14 12.72 -7.58 -11.14
N PRO A 15 11.40 -7.88 -11.16
CA PRO A 15 10.91 -9.03 -10.43
C PRO A 15 11.72 -10.22 -10.96
N LYS A 16 12.25 -11.06 -10.07
CA LYS A 16 12.78 -12.36 -10.50
C LYS A 16 11.63 -12.99 -11.27
N LYS A 17 11.73 -13.01 -12.60
CA LYS A 17 10.71 -13.58 -13.46
C LYS A 17 10.59 -15.01 -12.98
N LEU A 18 9.45 -15.34 -12.36
CA LEU A 18 9.08 -16.72 -12.13
C LEU A 18 9.26 -17.38 -13.49
N ASN A 19 10.19 -18.34 -13.60
CA ASN A 19 10.55 -18.90 -14.88
C ASN A 19 9.32 -19.63 -15.40
N SER A 20 8.54 -18.97 -16.26
CA SER A 20 7.27 -19.49 -16.76
C SER A 20 7.48 -20.83 -17.46
N ALA A 21 8.68 -21.04 -18.02
CA ALA A 21 9.12 -22.30 -18.60
C ALA A 21 9.24 -23.42 -17.54
N ALA A 22 9.70 -23.13 -16.34
CA ALA A 22 9.80 -24.12 -15.27
C ALA A 22 8.40 -24.52 -14.75
N LEU A 23 7.49 -23.56 -14.64
CA LEU A 23 6.11 -23.83 -14.21
C LEU A 23 5.33 -24.61 -15.29
N SER A 24 5.46 -24.21 -16.56
CA SER A 24 4.82 -24.92 -17.68
C SER A 24 5.38 -26.33 -17.86
N HIS A 25 6.68 -26.52 -17.64
CA HIS A 25 7.30 -27.85 -17.70
C HIS A 25 6.81 -28.76 -16.55
N LEU A 26 6.70 -28.24 -15.33
CA LEU A 26 6.13 -28.97 -14.19
C LEU A 26 4.66 -29.37 -14.42
N LEU A 27 3.85 -28.45 -14.95
CA LEU A 27 2.46 -28.72 -15.30
C LEU A 27 2.35 -29.75 -16.43
N SER A 28 3.20 -29.65 -17.46
CA SER A 28 3.26 -30.63 -18.56
C SER A 28 3.64 -32.02 -18.06
N GLN A 29 4.64 -32.13 -17.19
CA GLN A 29 5.05 -33.42 -16.61
C GLN A 29 3.97 -34.03 -15.72
N ALA A 30 3.27 -33.22 -14.93
CA ALA A 30 2.16 -33.69 -14.10
C ALA A 30 1.00 -34.22 -14.95
N VAL A 31 0.67 -33.55 -16.07
CA VAL A 31 -0.35 -33.99 -17.02
C VAL A 31 0.08 -35.27 -17.73
N GLU A 32 1.31 -35.36 -18.24
CA GLU A 32 1.80 -36.59 -18.87
C GLU A 32 1.83 -37.79 -17.91
N PHE A 33 2.20 -37.56 -16.65
CA PHE A 33 2.18 -38.59 -15.62
C PHE A 33 0.76 -39.12 -15.36
N LEU A 34 -0.23 -38.23 -15.30
CA LEU A 34 -1.65 -38.58 -15.15
C LEU A 34 -2.21 -39.33 -16.36
N VAL A 35 -1.74 -39.02 -17.58
CA VAL A 35 -2.19 -39.69 -18.81
C VAL A 35 -1.58 -41.09 -18.96
N LYS A 36 -0.32 -41.30 -18.55
CA LYS A 36 0.37 -42.58 -18.72
C LYS A 36 -0.07 -43.67 -17.73
N PHE A 37 -0.50 -43.31 -16.52
CA PHE A 37 -0.89 -44.32 -15.53
C PHE A 37 -2.37 -44.73 -15.69
N LYS A 38 -2.61 -46.00 -16.06
CA LYS A 38 -3.93 -46.67 -16.01
C LYS A 38 -4.35 -46.91 -14.55
N LEU A 39 -4.55 -45.84 -13.80
CA LEU A 39 -5.12 -45.91 -12.46
C LEU A 39 -6.63 -46.10 -12.52
N PRO A 40 -7.23 -46.80 -11.54
CA PRO A 40 -8.67 -46.79 -11.35
C PRO A 40 -9.18 -45.34 -11.21
N ASP A 41 -10.36 -45.04 -11.75
CA ASP A 41 -10.86 -43.65 -11.81
C ASP A 41 -11.01 -42.98 -10.44
N SER A 42 -11.20 -43.77 -9.37
CA SER A 42 -11.17 -43.29 -7.98
C SER A 42 -9.80 -42.73 -7.56
N TRP A 43 -8.72 -43.37 -7.99
CA TRP A 43 -7.35 -42.95 -7.68
C TRP A 43 -6.92 -41.72 -8.48
N LYS A 44 -7.34 -41.62 -9.75
CA LYS A 44 -7.08 -40.42 -10.57
C LYS A 44 -7.67 -39.17 -9.93
N ARG A 45 -8.88 -39.26 -9.35
CA ARG A 45 -9.54 -38.14 -8.65
C ARG A 45 -8.77 -37.72 -7.40
N LEU A 46 -8.31 -38.68 -6.59
CA LEU A 46 -7.52 -38.41 -5.37
C LEU A 46 -6.17 -37.77 -5.69
N ILE A 47 -5.46 -38.28 -6.70
CA ILE A 47 -4.17 -37.74 -7.13
C ILE A 47 -4.36 -36.34 -7.71
N PHE A 48 -5.40 -36.12 -8.51
CA PHE A 48 -5.70 -34.79 -9.05
C PHE A 48 -6.00 -33.80 -7.93
N LEU A 49 -6.80 -34.19 -6.93
CA LEU A 49 -7.08 -33.35 -5.76
C LEU A 49 -5.80 -33.04 -4.97
N GLY A 50 -4.94 -34.04 -4.76
CA GLY A 50 -3.65 -33.88 -4.07
C GLY A 50 -2.70 -32.93 -4.82
N ILE A 51 -2.64 -33.03 -6.15
CA ILE A 51 -1.88 -32.10 -7.01
C ILE A 51 -2.48 -30.70 -6.91
N LEU A 52 -3.80 -30.56 -6.90
CA LEU A 52 -4.48 -29.27 -6.79
C LEU A 52 -4.22 -28.61 -5.43
N ILE A 53 -4.23 -29.39 -4.34
CA ILE A 53 -3.87 -28.94 -3.00
C ILE A 53 -2.39 -28.56 -2.93
N LEU A 54 -1.49 -29.34 -3.55
CA LEU A 54 -0.06 -29.02 -3.60
C LEU A 54 0.24 -27.79 -4.44
N ILE A 55 -0.47 -27.59 -5.56
CA ILE A 55 -0.40 -26.37 -6.37
C ILE A 55 -0.97 -25.19 -5.58
N ALA A 56 -2.14 -25.34 -4.95
CA ALA A 56 -2.74 -24.30 -4.13
C ALA A 56 -1.83 -23.93 -2.94
N HIS A 57 -1.24 -24.91 -2.26
CA HIS A 57 -0.32 -24.72 -1.15
C HIS A 57 1.04 -24.19 -1.63
N GLY A 58 1.52 -24.59 -2.81
CA GLY A 58 2.73 -24.07 -3.43
C GLY A 58 2.55 -22.62 -3.88
N VAL A 59 1.43 -22.31 -4.53
CA VAL A 59 0.99 -20.95 -4.88
C VAL A 59 0.80 -20.14 -3.61
N TRP A 60 0.19 -20.68 -2.55
CA TRP A 60 0.05 -20.03 -1.25
C TRP A 60 1.41 -19.79 -0.58
N LYS A 61 2.33 -20.76 -0.57
CA LYS A 61 3.68 -20.55 -0.02
C LYS A 61 4.52 -19.58 -0.84
N VAL A 62 4.35 -19.55 -2.16
CA VAL A 62 4.98 -18.54 -3.01
C VAL A 62 4.28 -17.19 -2.77
N PHE A 63 2.96 -17.11 -2.72
CA PHE A 63 2.26 -15.84 -2.50
C PHE A 63 2.42 -15.29 -1.09
N CYS A 64 2.30 -16.10 -0.05
CA CYS A 64 2.48 -15.71 1.34
C CYS A 64 3.95 -15.65 1.70
N GLY A 65 4.76 -16.65 1.38
CA GLY A 65 6.18 -16.67 1.72
C GLY A 65 7.01 -15.76 0.82
N THR A 66 6.77 -15.73 -0.50
CA THR A 66 7.47 -14.82 -1.41
C THR A 66 6.80 -13.44 -1.46
N GLY A 67 5.53 -13.30 -1.11
CA GLY A 67 4.89 -11.99 -0.88
C GLY A 67 5.34 -11.37 0.44
N GLU A 68 5.41 -12.10 1.55
CA GLU A 68 6.03 -11.59 2.78
C GLU A 68 7.51 -11.34 2.60
N ASP A 69 8.23 -12.12 1.80
CA ASP A 69 9.67 -11.91 1.64
C ASP A 69 10.00 -10.85 0.57
N ILE A 70 9.20 -10.66 -0.47
CA ILE A 70 9.39 -9.59 -1.47
C ILE A 70 8.73 -8.30 -1.03
N ALA A 71 7.47 -8.33 -0.60
CA ALA A 71 6.83 -7.17 0.00
C ALA A 71 7.51 -6.87 1.34
N GLY A 72 7.91 -7.86 2.14
CA GLY A 72 8.81 -7.61 3.27
C GLY A 72 10.14 -7.05 2.81
N LYS A 73 10.90 -7.61 1.88
CA LYS A 73 12.19 -6.97 1.50
C LYS A 73 12.05 -5.60 0.86
N LEU A 74 11.03 -5.35 0.03
CA LEU A 74 10.77 -4.01 -0.53
C LEU A 74 10.25 -3.04 0.54
N PHE A 75 9.29 -3.48 1.35
CA PHE A 75 8.70 -2.66 2.41
C PHE A 75 9.57 -2.60 3.65
N HIS A 76 10.04 -3.68 4.29
CA HIS A 76 11.11 -3.66 5.31
C HIS A 76 12.37 -2.93 4.88
N SER A 77 12.87 -3.03 3.64
CA SER A 77 14.01 -2.18 3.24
C SER A 77 13.61 -0.70 3.28
N SER A 78 12.43 -0.34 2.78
CA SER A 78 11.93 1.04 2.86
C SER A 78 11.49 1.45 4.28
N GLU A 79 11.01 0.53 5.12
CA GLU A 79 10.37 0.75 6.41
C GLU A 79 11.42 0.74 7.51
N HIS A 80 12.49 -0.06 7.39
CA HIS A 80 13.69 0.13 8.20
C HIS A 80 14.50 1.35 7.75
N ALA A 81 14.55 1.67 6.45
CA ALA A 81 15.17 2.91 5.98
C ALA A 81 14.35 4.17 6.35
N VAL A 82 13.04 4.09 6.54
CA VAL A 82 12.20 5.27 6.81
C VAL A 82 11.74 5.36 8.27
N ALA A 83 11.44 4.24 8.94
CA ALA A 83 10.57 4.28 10.11
C ALA A 83 11.23 4.17 11.50
N ASN A 84 12.51 3.78 11.67
CA ASN A 84 13.05 3.62 13.04
C ASN A 84 14.48 4.07 13.31
N ASN A 85 15.47 3.77 12.46
CA ASN A 85 16.85 4.23 12.73
C ASN A 85 17.07 5.65 12.18
N ASN A 86 16.52 5.96 11.01
CA ASN A 86 16.63 7.29 10.43
C ASN A 86 15.72 8.33 11.10
N LEU A 87 14.62 7.95 11.76
CA LEU A 87 13.75 8.96 12.38
C LEU A 87 14.46 9.70 13.51
N LYS A 88 15.15 8.95 14.40
CA LYS A 88 15.96 9.52 15.49
C LYS A 88 17.19 10.27 14.98
N ASP A 89 17.85 9.74 13.95
CA ASP A 89 19.02 10.39 13.37
C ASP A 89 18.67 11.67 12.61
N ASP A 90 17.57 11.66 11.88
CA ASP A 90 17.04 12.84 11.20
C ASP A 90 16.44 13.83 12.19
N GLU A 91 15.80 13.38 13.26
CA GLU A 91 15.40 14.23 14.40
C GLU A 91 16.62 14.93 14.99
N LYS A 92 17.73 14.21 15.16
CA LYS A 92 18.98 14.76 15.67
C LYS A 92 19.60 15.75 14.67
N LYS A 93 19.61 15.44 13.37
CA LYS A 93 20.08 16.36 12.31
C LYS A 93 19.20 17.60 12.18
N LEU A 94 17.88 17.44 12.31
CA LEU A 94 16.93 18.55 12.29
C LEU A 94 17.11 19.41 13.55
N ALA A 95 17.26 18.78 14.72
CA ALA A 95 17.53 19.48 15.96
C ALA A 95 18.86 20.26 15.90
N SER A 96 19.91 19.67 15.34
CA SER A 96 21.20 20.37 15.17
C SER A 96 21.10 21.49 14.14
N ALA A 97 20.40 21.29 13.02
CA ALA A 97 20.15 22.33 12.03
C ALA A 97 19.37 23.52 12.64
N ILE A 98 18.31 23.25 13.41
CA ILE A 98 17.52 24.28 14.09
C ILE A 98 18.33 24.98 15.19
N GLN A 99 19.16 24.25 15.95
CA GLN A 99 20.06 24.85 16.94
C GLN A 99 21.16 25.71 16.31
N SER A 100 21.59 25.39 15.08
CA SER A 100 22.57 26.20 14.34
C SER A 100 22.03 27.56 13.87
N ILE A 101 20.70 27.76 13.90
CA ILE A 101 20.07 29.06 13.61
C ILE A 101 20.39 29.99 14.78
N ASN A 102 20.97 31.16 14.50
CA ASN A 102 21.37 32.15 15.51
C ASN A 102 20.18 32.49 16.45
N PRO A 103 20.33 32.39 17.79
CA PRO A 103 19.27 32.69 18.75
C PRO A 103 18.87 34.16 18.79
N LYS A 104 19.69 35.09 18.29
CA LYS A 104 19.41 36.52 18.32
C LYS A 104 18.40 37.00 17.27
N THR A 105 18.11 36.20 16.24
CA THR A 105 17.32 36.65 15.06
C THR A 105 15.96 35.97 14.88
N VAL A 106 15.67 34.89 15.61
CA VAL A 106 14.38 34.18 15.52
C VAL A 106 13.91 33.84 16.93
N PRO A 107 12.67 34.19 17.30
CA PRO A 107 12.11 33.86 18.61
C PRO A 107 12.20 32.37 18.91
N LEU A 108 12.63 32.01 20.13
CA LEU A 108 12.76 30.61 20.57
C LEU A 108 11.46 29.80 20.36
N ALA A 109 10.31 30.44 20.61
CA ALA A 109 9.00 29.85 20.39
C ALA A 109 8.73 29.46 18.92
N ALA A 110 9.18 30.28 17.96
CA ALA A 110 9.02 29.99 16.53
C ALA A 110 9.87 28.80 16.09
N LYS A 111 11.11 28.70 16.61
CA LYS A 111 11.99 27.53 16.36
C LYS A 111 11.38 26.23 16.89
N HIS A 112 10.84 26.28 18.11
CA HIS A 112 10.17 25.13 18.72
C HIS A 112 8.96 24.70 17.89
N ARG A 113 8.12 25.66 17.48
CA ARG A 113 6.93 25.37 16.67
C ARG A 113 7.27 24.78 15.30
N LEU A 114 8.27 25.33 14.61
CA LEU A 114 8.73 24.77 13.33
C LEU A 114 9.26 23.34 13.49
N LYS A 115 10.03 23.08 14.56
CA LYS A 115 10.50 21.72 14.87
C LYS A 115 9.31 20.77 15.04
N GLU A 116 8.35 21.14 15.89
CA GLU A 116 7.17 20.33 16.18
C GLU A 116 6.34 20.05 14.92
N GLN A 117 6.08 21.08 14.10
CA GLN A 117 5.37 20.94 12.83
C GLN A 117 6.10 20.00 11.87
N THR A 118 7.43 20.13 11.75
CA THR A 118 8.24 19.26 10.89
C THR A 118 8.15 17.80 11.33
N LEU A 119 8.27 17.53 12.63
CA LEU A 119 8.12 16.17 13.17
C LEU A 119 6.71 15.62 12.96
N LYS A 120 5.69 16.47 13.11
CA LYS A 120 4.30 16.10 12.85
C LYS A 120 4.06 15.76 11.38
N VAL A 121 4.59 16.55 10.44
CA VAL A 121 4.54 16.29 8.99
C VAL A 121 5.19 14.93 8.68
N LYS A 122 6.40 14.71 9.19
CA LYS A 122 7.14 13.45 8.98
C LYS A 122 6.40 12.25 9.55
N SER A 123 5.93 12.33 10.79
CA SER A 123 5.15 11.27 11.45
C SER A 123 3.90 10.92 10.65
N ARG A 124 3.18 11.93 10.14
CA ARG A 124 2.01 11.74 9.29
C ARG A 124 2.37 11.10 7.96
N ALA A 125 3.45 11.51 7.30
CA ALA A 125 3.94 10.87 6.09
C ALA A 125 4.18 9.37 6.31
N VAL A 126 4.90 9.01 7.38
CA VAL A 126 5.17 7.60 7.73
C VAL A 126 3.88 6.82 7.95
N ASN A 127 2.89 7.41 8.62
CA ASN A 127 1.61 6.75 8.85
C ASN A 127 0.83 6.53 7.54
N GLN A 128 0.80 7.51 6.64
CA GLN A 128 0.16 7.37 5.32
C GLN A 128 0.85 6.31 4.45
N PHE A 129 2.19 6.22 4.54
CA PHE A 129 2.94 5.16 3.89
C PHE A 129 2.56 3.77 4.42
N LYS A 130 2.51 3.60 5.75
CA LYS A 130 2.08 2.35 6.39
C LYS A 130 0.66 1.94 5.98
N LEU A 131 -0.28 2.89 5.94
CA LEU A 131 -1.64 2.64 5.47
C LEU A 131 -1.66 2.20 4.00
N THR A 132 -0.89 2.86 3.14
CA THR A 132 -0.76 2.47 1.72
C THR A 132 -0.24 1.04 1.60
N THR A 133 0.81 0.68 2.34
CA THR A 133 1.36 -0.68 2.36
C THR A 133 0.34 -1.70 2.87
N TYR A 134 -0.42 -1.37 3.91
CA TYR A 134 -1.47 -2.23 4.44
C TYR A 134 -2.55 -2.53 3.39
N PHE A 135 -3.11 -1.50 2.75
CA PHE A 135 -4.12 -1.68 1.72
C PHE A 135 -3.58 -2.44 0.50
N TYR A 136 -2.33 -2.19 0.12
CA TYR A 136 -1.68 -2.93 -0.97
C TYR A 136 -1.56 -4.43 -0.66
N LYS A 137 -1.15 -4.80 0.57
CA LYS A 137 -1.12 -6.19 1.01
C LYS A 137 -2.51 -6.83 0.97
N GLN A 138 -3.52 -6.13 1.50
CA GLN A 138 -4.89 -6.64 1.52
C GLN A 138 -5.47 -6.82 0.11
N PHE A 139 -5.21 -5.87 -0.79
CA PHE A 139 -5.61 -5.96 -2.19
C PHE A 139 -5.04 -7.22 -2.86
N PHE A 140 -3.75 -7.46 -2.67
CA PHE A 140 -3.09 -8.62 -3.24
C PHE A 140 -3.64 -9.94 -2.68
N ILE A 141 -3.82 -10.04 -1.35
CA ILE A 141 -4.43 -11.22 -0.72
C ILE A 141 -5.82 -11.50 -1.31
N ALA A 142 -6.66 -10.46 -1.45
CA ALA A 142 -8.00 -10.60 -1.99
C ALA A 142 -8.00 -11.10 -3.45
N VAL A 143 -7.17 -10.51 -4.31
CA VAL A 143 -7.03 -10.94 -5.71
C VAL A 143 -6.56 -12.39 -5.81
N SER A 144 -5.57 -12.78 -5.01
CA SER A 144 -5.03 -14.14 -5.01
C SER A 144 -6.06 -15.17 -4.56
N MET A 145 -6.72 -14.93 -3.42
CA MET A 145 -7.75 -15.83 -2.90
C MET A 145 -8.92 -15.96 -3.86
N SER A 146 -9.35 -14.84 -4.45
CA SER A 146 -10.41 -14.83 -5.46
C SER A 146 -10.04 -15.68 -6.67
N THR A 147 -8.82 -15.50 -7.19
CA THR A 147 -8.32 -16.23 -8.37
C THR A 147 -8.18 -17.73 -8.10
N MET A 148 -7.63 -18.10 -6.94
CA MET A 148 -7.49 -19.51 -6.54
C MET A 148 -8.85 -20.18 -6.40
N GLY A 149 -9.81 -19.52 -5.71
CA GLY A 149 -11.17 -20.01 -5.62
C GLY A 149 -11.81 -20.18 -7.00
N ALA A 150 -11.56 -19.26 -7.93
CA ALA A 150 -12.17 -19.27 -9.25
C ALA A 150 -11.67 -20.45 -10.08
N VAL A 151 -10.36 -20.74 -10.04
CA VAL A 151 -9.77 -21.90 -10.73
C VAL A 151 -10.36 -23.21 -10.19
N VAL A 152 -10.45 -23.37 -8.86
CA VAL A 152 -11.06 -24.56 -8.24
C VAL A 152 -12.54 -24.69 -8.64
N SER A 153 -13.27 -23.58 -8.62
CA SER A 153 -14.69 -23.52 -8.99
C SER A 153 -14.91 -23.95 -10.44
N VAL A 154 -14.10 -23.44 -11.38
CA VAL A 154 -14.23 -23.76 -12.82
C VAL A 154 -13.94 -25.24 -13.08
N VAL A 155 -12.90 -25.80 -12.45
CA VAL A 155 -12.53 -27.23 -12.63
C VAL A 155 -13.61 -28.15 -12.08
N THR A 156 -14.15 -27.83 -10.90
CA THR A 156 -15.23 -28.61 -10.27
C THR A 156 -16.53 -28.46 -11.05
N LEU A 157 -16.90 -27.26 -11.46
CA LEU A 157 -18.06 -27.00 -12.32
C LEU A 157 -17.99 -27.78 -13.64
N PHE A 158 -16.83 -27.78 -14.31
CA PHE A 158 -16.65 -28.56 -15.54
C PHE A 158 -16.87 -30.06 -15.33
N SER A 159 -16.44 -30.60 -14.19
CA SER A 159 -16.64 -32.00 -13.83
C SER A 159 -18.11 -32.34 -13.53
N ILE A 160 -18.82 -31.41 -12.86
CA ILE A 160 -20.26 -31.51 -12.61
C ILE A 160 -21.02 -31.46 -13.95
N SER A 161 -20.74 -30.48 -14.79
CA SER A 161 -21.42 -30.27 -16.08
C SER A 161 -21.30 -31.46 -17.02
N LYS A 162 -20.19 -32.20 -17.00
CA LYS A 162 -20.04 -33.43 -17.80
C LYS A 162 -20.93 -34.59 -17.32
N THR A 163 -21.14 -34.69 -16.01
CA THR A 163 -21.93 -35.78 -15.43
C THR A 163 -23.42 -35.42 -15.40
N GLY A 164 -23.74 -34.14 -15.38
CA GLY A 164 -25.04 -33.61 -15.00
C GLY A 164 -25.12 -33.41 -13.48
N TRP A 165 -25.89 -32.40 -13.06
CA TRP A 165 -26.05 -32.06 -11.65
C TRP A 165 -26.71 -33.19 -10.85
N ASP A 166 -27.76 -33.81 -11.40
CA ASP A 166 -28.53 -34.86 -10.73
C ASP A 166 -27.77 -36.19 -10.62
N ASN A 167 -26.88 -36.47 -11.58
CA ASN A 167 -26.15 -37.73 -11.66
C ASN A 167 -24.80 -37.70 -10.95
N CYS A 168 -24.45 -36.58 -10.30
CA CYS A 168 -23.16 -36.42 -9.64
C CYS A 168 -23.12 -37.24 -8.33
N LYS A 169 -22.72 -38.52 -8.42
CA LYS A 169 -22.64 -39.44 -7.26
C LYS A 169 -21.72 -38.94 -6.13
N SER A 170 -20.77 -38.07 -6.44
CA SER A 170 -19.81 -37.54 -5.48
C SER A 170 -20.28 -36.20 -4.88
N LYS A 171 -21.08 -36.28 -3.80
CA LYS A 171 -21.47 -35.10 -2.98
C LYS A 171 -20.30 -34.16 -2.62
N PRO A 172 -19.10 -34.66 -2.23
CA PRO A 172 -17.99 -33.78 -1.85
C PRO A 172 -17.53 -32.83 -2.97
N LEU A 173 -17.73 -33.20 -4.24
CA LEU A 173 -17.30 -32.38 -5.38
C LEU A 173 -18.19 -31.13 -5.51
N VAL A 174 -19.49 -31.29 -5.25
CA VAL A 174 -20.46 -30.19 -5.22
C VAL A 174 -20.17 -29.25 -4.05
N ASP A 175 -19.85 -29.79 -2.87
CA ASP A 175 -19.49 -28.98 -1.70
C ASP A 175 -18.23 -28.14 -1.96
N ILE A 176 -17.19 -28.73 -2.57
CA ILE A 176 -15.97 -28.00 -2.94
C ILE A 176 -16.30 -26.89 -3.95
N PHE A 177 -17.15 -27.16 -4.94
CA PHE A 177 -17.58 -26.13 -5.89
C PHE A 177 -18.26 -24.96 -5.17
N ILE A 178 -19.24 -25.23 -4.30
CA ILE A 178 -19.99 -24.19 -3.58
C ILE A 178 -19.06 -23.36 -2.69
N VAL A 179 -18.20 -24.02 -1.91
CA VAL A 179 -17.27 -23.31 -1.00
C VAL A 179 -16.27 -22.47 -1.79
N SER A 180 -15.68 -23.02 -2.86
CA SER A 180 -14.71 -22.27 -3.66
C SER A 180 -15.35 -21.10 -4.41
N ALA A 181 -16.58 -21.25 -4.90
CA ALA A 181 -17.34 -20.15 -5.52
C ALA A 181 -17.67 -19.06 -4.50
N GLY A 182 -18.09 -19.45 -3.28
CA GLY A 182 -18.33 -18.52 -2.17
C GLY A 182 -17.08 -17.74 -1.78
N VAL A 183 -15.92 -18.40 -1.69
CA VAL A 183 -14.62 -17.75 -1.43
C VAL A 183 -14.29 -16.74 -2.52
N THR A 184 -14.46 -17.10 -3.80
CA THR A 184 -14.24 -16.19 -4.93
C THR A 184 -15.11 -14.95 -4.84
N VAL A 185 -16.41 -15.12 -4.62
CA VAL A 185 -17.36 -14.01 -4.51
C VAL A 185 -17.03 -13.13 -3.30
N LEU A 186 -16.72 -13.72 -2.15
CA LEU A 186 -16.39 -12.98 -0.93
C LEU A 186 -15.16 -12.09 -1.11
N PHE A 187 -14.06 -12.66 -1.60
CA PHE A 187 -12.81 -11.92 -1.74
C PHE A 187 -12.85 -10.91 -2.89
N SER A 188 -13.48 -11.23 -4.03
CA SER A 188 -13.69 -10.24 -5.10
C SER A 188 -14.55 -9.07 -4.62
N SER A 189 -15.64 -9.35 -3.89
CA SER A 189 -16.51 -8.30 -3.32
C SER A 189 -15.78 -7.42 -2.32
N SER A 190 -14.87 -7.98 -1.53
CA SER A 190 -14.07 -7.23 -0.55
C SER A 190 -13.25 -6.09 -1.18
N ILE A 191 -12.75 -6.29 -2.41
CA ILE A 191 -11.98 -5.27 -3.14
C ILE A 191 -12.86 -4.03 -3.38
N PHE A 192 -14.12 -4.26 -3.77
CA PHE A 192 -15.07 -3.20 -4.09
C PHE A 192 -15.67 -2.55 -2.84
N VAL A 193 -16.09 -3.35 -1.85
CA VAL A 193 -16.67 -2.85 -0.59
C VAL A 193 -15.67 -1.96 0.15
N PHE A 194 -14.40 -2.36 0.24
CA PHE A 194 -13.37 -1.58 0.91
C PHE A 194 -12.65 -0.59 -0.01
N GLN A 195 -13.10 -0.42 -1.27
CA GLN A 195 -12.51 0.49 -2.26
C GLN A 195 -10.96 0.45 -2.27
N LEU A 196 -10.36 -0.75 -2.19
CA LEU A 196 -8.93 -0.92 -1.85
C LEU A 196 -8.00 -0.14 -2.78
N GLU A 197 -8.29 -0.12 -4.08
CA GLU A 197 -7.51 0.63 -5.08
C GLU A 197 -7.56 2.14 -4.88
N LYS A 198 -8.75 2.67 -4.56
CA LYS A 198 -8.93 4.09 -4.25
C LYS A 198 -8.18 4.45 -2.97
N ASN A 199 -8.28 3.63 -1.93
CA ASN A 199 -7.55 3.83 -0.68
C ASN A 199 -6.03 3.86 -0.91
N ILE A 200 -5.49 2.92 -1.70
CA ILE A 200 -4.06 2.92 -2.07
C ILE A 200 -3.68 4.24 -2.76
N THR A 201 -4.48 4.68 -3.73
CA THR A 201 -4.21 5.89 -4.52
C THR A 201 -4.27 7.17 -3.70
N GLU A 202 -5.28 7.29 -2.83
CA GLU A 202 -5.47 8.46 -1.99
C GLU A 202 -4.41 8.56 -0.89
N ASN A 203 -4.12 7.46 -0.17
CA ASN A 203 -3.07 7.45 0.86
C ASN A 203 -1.68 7.69 0.25
N LYS A 204 -1.41 7.18 -0.97
CA LYS A 204 -0.18 7.49 -1.71
C LYS A 204 -0.08 8.97 -2.06
N THR A 205 -1.16 9.57 -2.53
CA THR A 205 -1.21 11.01 -2.83
C THR A 205 -0.98 11.85 -1.58
N LEU A 206 -1.60 11.48 -0.46
CA LEU A 206 -1.37 12.13 0.84
C LEU A 206 0.08 12.00 1.30
N TYR A 207 0.68 10.82 1.19
CA TYR A 207 2.10 10.61 1.49
C TYR A 207 3.01 11.56 0.68
N LEU A 208 2.80 11.63 -0.63
CA LEU A 208 3.57 12.53 -1.50
C LEU A 208 3.36 14.01 -1.15
N ALA A 209 2.14 14.40 -0.75
CA ALA A 209 1.85 15.75 -0.28
C ALA A 209 2.61 16.09 1.01
N TYR A 210 2.65 15.17 1.99
CA TYR A 210 3.44 15.35 3.21
C TYR A 210 4.95 15.41 2.92
N ALA A 211 5.47 14.56 2.04
CA ALA A 211 6.88 14.58 1.64
C ALA A 211 7.27 15.88 0.92
N ALA A 212 6.39 16.39 0.05
CA ALA A 212 6.60 17.68 -0.61
C ALA A 212 6.56 18.86 0.38
N LEU A 213 5.67 18.81 1.37
CA LEU A 213 5.61 19.80 2.44
C LEU A 213 6.89 19.77 3.30
N GLU A 214 7.39 18.59 3.65
CA GLU A 214 8.68 18.43 4.36
C GLU A 214 9.84 19.05 3.58
N ASP A 215 9.96 18.76 2.28
CA ASP A 215 11.01 19.32 1.42
C ASP A 215 10.93 20.85 1.32
N ARG A 216 9.72 21.41 1.25
CA ARG A 216 9.50 22.87 1.29
C ARG A 216 9.96 23.49 2.61
N ILE A 217 9.64 22.86 3.74
CA ILE A 217 10.08 23.32 5.07
C ILE A 217 11.61 23.30 5.13
N LEU A 218 12.25 22.21 4.71
CA LEU A 218 13.71 22.07 4.72
C LEU A 218 14.40 23.07 3.78
N THR A 219 13.86 23.26 2.58
CA THR A 219 14.34 24.26 1.62
C THR A 219 14.23 25.67 2.19
N TYR A 220 13.13 25.99 2.86
CA TYR A 220 12.96 27.28 3.52
C TYR A 220 14.00 27.48 4.64
N LEU A 221 14.20 26.48 5.50
CA LEU A 221 15.21 26.54 6.57
C LEU A 221 16.62 26.73 6.00
N ALA A 222 16.98 26.01 4.94
CA ALA A 222 18.29 26.11 4.29
C ALA A 222 18.50 27.49 3.64
N THR A 223 17.49 28.01 2.93
CA THR A 223 17.58 29.33 2.26
C THR A 223 17.59 30.49 3.24
N GLN A 224 16.83 30.40 4.34
CA GLN A 224 16.90 31.33 5.47
C GLN A 224 18.31 31.37 6.06
N GLN A 225 18.89 30.21 6.36
CA GLN A 225 20.23 30.10 6.93
C GLN A 225 21.30 30.71 6.01
N PHE A 226 21.22 30.45 4.70
CA PHE A 226 22.14 30.99 3.71
C PHE A 226 22.06 32.53 3.59
N ARG A 227 20.85 33.09 3.61
CA ARG A 227 20.70 34.56 3.53
C ARG A 227 21.14 35.26 4.81
N LEU A 228 20.87 34.66 5.96
CA LEU A 228 21.32 35.19 7.25
C LEU A 228 22.85 35.17 7.37
N SER A 229 23.52 34.11 6.87
CA SER A 229 24.99 34.05 6.88
C SER A 229 25.61 35.08 5.92
N GLN A 230 25.02 35.32 4.75
CA GLN A 230 25.46 36.40 3.85
C GLN A 230 25.33 37.78 4.49
N LEU A 231 24.18 38.08 5.10
CA LEU A 231 23.94 39.37 5.77
C LEU A 231 24.88 39.59 6.97
N ALA A 232 25.16 38.54 7.75
CA ALA A 232 26.10 38.61 8.87
C ALA A 232 27.55 38.88 8.40
N ASN A 233 27.93 38.38 7.23
CA ASN A 233 29.26 38.60 6.67
C ASN A 233 29.39 39.97 5.96
N SER A 234 28.28 40.64 5.64
CA SER A 234 28.25 41.97 5.01
C SER A 234 28.33 43.15 6.00
N GLU A 235 28.77 42.95 7.24
CA GLU A 235 28.87 43.98 8.30
C GLU A 235 29.80 45.17 8.00
N VAL A 236 30.46 45.23 6.84
CA VAL A 236 31.25 46.40 6.40
C VAL A 236 30.33 47.48 5.80
N GLY A 237 29.56 48.15 6.65
CA GLY A 237 28.79 49.35 6.28
C GLY A 237 27.34 49.34 6.77
N SER A 238 27.13 49.77 8.02
CA SER A 238 25.82 49.83 8.71
C SER A 238 24.87 50.85 8.08
N SER A 239 24.32 50.53 6.90
CA SER A 239 23.31 51.35 6.22
C SER A 239 21.91 51.08 6.81
N SER A 240 21.07 52.12 6.83
CA SER A 240 19.70 52.03 7.37
C SER A 240 18.79 51.06 6.59
N SER A 241 19.13 50.72 5.35
CA SER A 241 18.48 49.69 4.53
C SER A 241 18.74 48.28 5.07
N THR A 242 19.95 47.97 5.52
CA THR A 242 20.30 46.65 6.09
C THR A 242 19.46 46.33 7.34
N LYS A 243 19.21 47.33 8.21
CA LYS A 243 18.35 47.16 9.40
C LYS A 243 16.88 46.88 9.05
N LYS A 244 16.36 47.48 7.98
CA LYS A 244 14.98 47.22 7.51
C LYS A 244 14.84 45.82 6.94
N GLU A 245 15.85 45.34 6.20
CA GLU A 245 15.84 43.98 5.67
C GLU A 245 15.92 42.93 6.79
N ILE A 246 16.78 43.13 7.79
CA ILE A 246 16.87 42.23 8.96
C ILE A 246 15.51 42.08 9.67
N LYS A 247 14.80 43.18 9.94
CA LYS A 247 13.45 43.13 10.53
C LYS A 247 12.44 42.42 9.63
N ARG A 248 12.55 42.55 8.31
CA ARG A 248 11.71 41.82 7.36
C ARG A 248 11.99 40.31 7.42
N PHE A 249 13.25 39.91 7.59
CA PHE A 249 13.60 38.50 7.76
C PHE A 249 13.17 37.92 9.11
N GLU A 250 13.15 38.73 10.17
CA GLU A 250 12.72 38.33 11.51
C GLU A 250 11.23 37.93 11.60
N ASN A 251 10.35 38.54 10.79
CA ASN A 251 8.92 38.22 10.77
C ASN A 251 8.54 37.04 9.85
N ARG A 252 9.40 36.68 8.88
CA ARG A 252 9.11 35.58 7.92
C ARG A 252 8.86 34.20 8.55
N PRO A 253 9.50 33.79 9.67
CA PRO A 253 9.19 32.51 10.31
C PRO A 253 7.71 32.36 10.68
N LEU A 254 7.04 33.44 11.10
CA LEU A 254 5.61 33.41 11.43
C LEU A 254 4.74 33.22 10.18
N GLU A 255 5.09 33.88 9.07
CA GLU A 255 4.42 33.70 7.77
C GLU A 255 4.56 32.26 7.25
N VAL A 256 5.71 31.64 7.47
CA VAL A 256 5.91 30.24 7.09
C VAL A 256 5.17 29.29 8.02
N ILE A 257 5.14 29.55 9.33
CA ILE A 257 4.34 28.76 10.27
C ILE A 257 2.86 28.79 9.85
N SER A 258 2.30 29.96 9.49
CA SER A 258 0.91 30.07 9.07
C SER A 258 0.64 29.38 7.73
N LEU A 259 1.59 29.45 6.78
CA LEU A 259 1.50 28.73 5.51
C LEU A 259 1.53 27.20 5.74
N ILE A 260 2.45 26.71 6.59
CA ILE A 260 2.53 25.29 6.95
C ILE A 260 1.25 24.84 7.64
N ASP A 261 0.69 25.64 8.56
CA ASP A 261 -0.57 25.32 9.23
C ASP A 261 -1.73 25.24 8.22
N GLY A 262 -1.77 26.15 7.25
CA GLY A 262 -2.75 26.12 6.16
C GLY A 262 -2.63 24.88 5.28
N GLU A 263 -1.42 24.54 4.83
CA GLU A 263 -1.18 23.32 4.05
C GLU A 263 -1.47 22.05 4.86
N LEU A 264 -1.03 21.99 6.12
CA LEU A 264 -1.32 20.88 7.03
C LEU A 264 -2.82 20.69 7.23
N ALA A 265 -3.58 21.77 7.38
CA ALA A 265 -5.03 21.72 7.50
C ALA A 265 -5.68 21.17 6.22
N ALA A 266 -5.19 21.58 5.04
CA ALA A 266 -5.69 21.11 3.75
C ALA A 266 -5.43 19.61 3.51
N ILE A 267 -4.30 19.06 4.01
CA ILE A 267 -3.92 17.65 3.83
C ILE A 267 -4.23 16.76 5.04
N ASN A 268 -4.91 17.28 6.06
CA ASN A 268 -5.29 16.54 7.28
C ASN A 268 -6.49 15.61 7.04
N ASN A 269 -6.34 14.68 6.10
CA ASN A 269 -7.36 13.68 5.79
C ASN A 269 -6.84 12.25 6.06
N ILE A 270 -7.75 11.36 6.40
CA ILE A 270 -7.50 9.91 6.48
C ILE A 270 -8.35 9.28 5.38
N ALA A 271 -7.70 8.86 4.30
CA ALA A 271 -8.37 8.27 3.16
C ALA A 271 -8.77 6.82 3.47
N ILE A 272 -10.00 6.63 3.97
CA ILE A 272 -10.63 5.32 4.14
C ILE A 272 -11.96 5.34 3.39
N GLY A 273 -11.95 4.80 2.18
CA GLY A 273 -13.11 4.52 1.38
C GLY A 273 -13.79 3.22 1.82
N PHE A 274 -15.10 3.28 1.96
CA PHE A 274 -15.97 2.14 2.22
C PHE A 274 -17.30 2.36 1.52
N ASP A 275 -17.71 1.40 0.70
CA ASP A 275 -18.99 1.45 -0.03
C ASP A 275 -19.98 0.47 0.57
N ALA A 276 -20.81 0.97 1.50
CA ALA A 276 -21.87 0.17 2.12
C ALA A 276 -22.90 -0.30 1.09
N THR A 277 -23.06 0.40 -0.05
CA THR A 277 -24.04 0.04 -1.08
C THR A 277 -23.66 -1.23 -1.85
N LYS A 278 -22.38 -1.64 -1.77
CA LYS A 278 -21.91 -2.91 -2.35
C LYS A 278 -22.17 -4.12 -1.46
N ILE A 279 -22.64 -3.90 -0.22
CA ILE A 279 -23.06 -4.98 0.67
C ILE A 279 -24.50 -5.34 0.32
N PRO A 280 -24.80 -6.59 -0.06
CA PRO A 280 -26.18 -7.02 -0.33
C PRO A 280 -27.08 -6.75 0.87
N ASN A 281 -28.24 -6.13 0.64
CA ASN A 281 -29.24 -5.96 1.67
C ASN A 281 -29.88 -7.33 1.98
N TYR A 282 -29.78 -7.77 3.23
CA TYR A 282 -30.31 -9.06 3.67
C TYR A 282 -31.83 -9.18 3.46
N GLN A 283 -32.57 -8.06 3.53
CA GLN A 283 -34.01 -8.06 3.29
C GLN A 283 -34.34 -8.39 1.83
N ASP A 284 -33.54 -7.92 0.88
CA ASP A 284 -33.75 -8.19 -0.54
C ASP A 284 -33.40 -9.65 -0.87
N LEU A 285 -32.37 -10.20 -0.22
CA LEU A 285 -32.04 -11.63 -0.31
C LEU A 285 -33.15 -12.51 0.27
N GLN A 286 -33.77 -12.12 1.38
CA GLN A 286 -34.91 -12.85 1.95
C GLN A 286 -36.12 -12.83 1.01
N LYS A 287 -36.44 -11.68 0.40
CA LYS A 287 -37.54 -11.56 -0.56
C LYS A 287 -37.33 -12.48 -1.76
N LEU A 288 -36.13 -12.46 -2.36
CA LEU A 288 -35.75 -13.36 -3.44
C LEU A 288 -35.90 -14.85 -3.05
N THR A 289 -35.50 -15.21 -1.83
CA THR A 289 -35.62 -16.59 -1.34
C THR A 289 -37.08 -17.03 -1.19
N ASN A 290 -37.93 -16.13 -0.70
CA ASN A 290 -39.36 -16.39 -0.55
C ASN A 290 -40.07 -16.50 -1.90
N GLU A 291 -39.71 -15.66 -2.87
CA GLU A 291 -40.24 -15.70 -4.25
C GLU A 291 -39.89 -17.01 -4.95
N VAL A 292 -38.64 -17.46 -4.88
CA VAL A 292 -38.21 -18.75 -5.45
C VAL A 292 -38.98 -19.91 -4.82
N SER A 293 -39.13 -19.91 -3.49
CA SER A 293 -39.87 -20.97 -2.77
C SER A 293 -41.36 -21.02 -3.11
N SER A 294 -41.93 -19.91 -3.60
CA SER A 294 -43.34 -19.83 -3.98
C SER A 294 -43.64 -20.32 -5.40
N ASN A 295 -42.65 -20.30 -6.30
CA ASN A 295 -42.82 -20.76 -7.69
C ASN A 295 -42.71 -22.28 -7.86
N ASP A 296 -42.14 -22.99 -6.89
CA ASP A 296 -42.01 -24.46 -6.91
C ASP A 296 -43.25 -25.21 -6.38
N ARG A 297 -44.34 -24.50 -6.08
CA ARG A 297 -45.63 -25.08 -5.66
C ARG A 297 -46.68 -24.93 -6.74
#